data_AF-A0A314ZIQ1-F1
#
_entry.id   AF-A0A314ZIQ1-F1
#
_cell.length_a   1.000
_cell.length_b   1.000
_cell.length_c   1.000
_cell.angle_alpha   90.00
_cell.angle_beta   90.00
_cell.angle_gamma   90.00
#
_symmetry.space_group_name_H-M   'P 1'
#
loop_
_entity.id
_entity.type
_entity.pdbx_description
1 polymer ?
#
loop_
_entity_poly.entity_id
_entity_poly.type
_entity_poly.pdbx_seq_one_letter_code
_entity_poly.pdbx_strand_id
1 'polypeptide(L)'
;MEQMEAPILDAIYGGAVNFTDNGAEAESFKHRVDEIFVKVDKVIDKPMDFSTIKNQMEAKDGTGYKNVREICADVRLVFKNAMKYNDERSDVHVMAKTLLAKFEEKWLQLLPKVTEEEKRLEVEEAEAQLKMQLAEEAARAKMARDLSNELYEVDMHLEELREMVVQKCRKMSTEEKRKLGVALTRLSPEDLTKALDIVAQNNPGFQATADEVDLDIDAQTESTLWRLKFFVKDAIEVQGKSSASMGGNTNTNTNNHNSGNKTNNNLTNATNKRKREISDAIVKTAKKKNKKPSP
;
A
#
# COMPACT_ATOMS: atom_id res chain seq x y z
N MET A 1 30.38 -11.08 -0.66
CA MET A 1 31.54 -11.10 -1.60
C MET A 1 32.87 -11.23 -0.86
N GLU A 2 33.09 -10.42 0.17
CA GLU A 2 34.31 -10.39 1.00
C GLU A 2 34.76 -11.77 1.54
N GLN A 3 33.83 -12.61 2.00
CA GLN A 3 34.14 -13.97 2.49
C GLN A 3 34.64 -14.94 1.39
N MET A 4 34.36 -14.66 0.12
CA MET A 4 34.74 -15.50 -1.02
C MET A 4 35.94 -14.94 -1.77
N GLU A 5 36.36 -13.72 -1.48
CA GLU A 5 37.46 -13.02 -2.17
C GLU A 5 38.79 -13.77 -2.06
N ALA A 6 39.22 -14.12 -0.84
CA ALA A 6 40.49 -14.82 -0.63
C ALA A 6 40.55 -16.21 -1.30
N PRO A 7 39.51 -17.07 -1.21
CA PRO A 7 39.46 -18.33 -1.97
C PRO A 7 39.51 -18.15 -3.49
N ILE A 8 38.88 -17.11 -4.03
CA ILE A 8 38.92 -16.79 -5.47
C ILE A 8 40.32 -16.34 -5.87
N LEU A 9 40.93 -15.46 -5.09
CA LEU A 9 42.30 -15.00 -5.32
C LEU A 9 43.29 -16.17 -5.21
N ASP A 10 43.11 -17.12 -4.29
CA ASP A 10 43.92 -18.35 -4.26
C ASP A 10 43.67 -19.25 -5.49
N ALA A 11 42.44 -19.29 -6.01
CA ALA A 11 42.15 -20.02 -7.23
C ALA A 11 42.81 -19.39 -8.46
N ILE A 12 42.85 -18.05 -8.52
CA ILE A 12 43.46 -17.28 -9.59
C ILE A 12 45.00 -17.30 -9.50
N TYR A 13 45.54 -16.95 -8.32
CA TYR A 13 46.97 -16.72 -8.12
C TYR A 13 47.70 -17.94 -7.55
N GLY A 14 47.08 -18.73 -6.67
CA GLY A 14 47.71 -19.93 -6.09
C GLY A 14 47.96 -21.06 -7.11
N GLY A 15 47.21 -21.08 -8.23
CA GLY A 15 47.48 -21.97 -9.36
C GLY A 15 48.65 -21.51 -10.24
N ALA A 16 48.88 -20.21 -10.32
CA ALA A 16 49.97 -19.58 -11.08
C ALA A 16 51.32 -19.63 -10.32
N VAL A 17 51.29 -19.53 -8.99
CA VAL A 17 52.50 -19.58 -8.14
C VAL A 17 53.14 -20.98 -8.12
N ASN A 18 52.38 -22.07 -8.26
CA ASN A 18 52.96 -23.43 -8.32
C ASN A 18 53.58 -23.79 -9.70
N PHE A 19 53.61 -22.86 -10.65
CA PHE A 19 54.27 -22.99 -11.96
C PHE A 19 55.61 -22.23 -12.03
N THR A 20 56.04 -21.59 -10.93
CA THR A 20 57.21 -20.70 -10.90
C THR A 20 58.57 -21.39 -10.95
N ASP A 21 58.67 -22.64 -11.38
CA ASP A 21 59.97 -23.13 -11.86
C ASP A 21 60.40 -22.41 -13.16
N ASN A 22 59.48 -21.69 -13.85
CA ASN A 22 59.79 -20.79 -14.99
C ASN A 22 59.07 -19.43 -14.88
N GLY A 23 59.44 -18.61 -13.88
CA GLY A 23 58.77 -17.35 -13.48
C GLY A 23 58.66 -16.18 -14.48
N ALA A 24 58.90 -16.36 -15.78
CA ALA A 24 58.80 -15.26 -16.77
C ALA A 24 57.46 -15.21 -17.52
N GLU A 25 56.74 -16.33 -17.62
CA GLU A 25 55.64 -16.47 -18.59
C GLU A 25 54.26 -16.09 -18.00
N ALA A 26 54.03 -16.31 -16.70
CA ALA A 26 52.79 -15.88 -16.03
C ALA A 26 52.64 -14.34 -15.93
N GLU A 27 53.74 -13.60 -16.06
CA GLU A 27 53.77 -12.14 -16.06
C GLU A 27 52.98 -11.55 -17.25
N SER A 28 52.91 -12.30 -18.35
CA SER A 28 52.22 -11.90 -19.58
C SER A 28 50.69 -11.75 -19.43
N PHE A 29 50.10 -12.26 -18.34
CA PHE A 29 48.67 -12.10 -18.03
C PHE A 29 48.36 -10.97 -17.03
N LYS A 30 49.39 -10.34 -16.45
CA LYS A 30 49.22 -9.34 -15.39
C LYS A 30 48.96 -7.93 -15.91
N HIS A 31 49.41 -7.62 -17.13
CA HIS A 31 49.31 -6.28 -17.70
C HIS A 31 48.63 -6.29 -19.07
N ARG A 32 47.91 -5.20 -19.37
CA ARG A 32 47.36 -4.95 -20.70
C ARG A 32 48.52 -4.84 -21.70
N VAL A 33 48.37 -5.44 -22.88
CA VAL A 33 49.42 -5.45 -23.92
C VAL A 33 49.44 -4.08 -24.62
N ASP A 34 50.15 -3.12 -24.05
CA ASP A 34 50.05 -1.71 -24.45
C ASP A 34 50.80 -1.36 -25.77
N GLU A 35 51.64 -2.25 -26.32
CA GLU A 35 52.37 -2.00 -27.60
C GLU A 35 51.88 -2.80 -28.83
N ILE A 36 50.90 -3.70 -28.67
CA ILE A 36 50.27 -4.49 -29.78
C ILE A 36 48.79 -4.08 -29.98
N PHE A 37 48.41 -2.89 -29.52
CA PHE A 37 47.00 -2.48 -29.44
C PHE A 37 46.32 -2.38 -30.82
N VAL A 38 47.07 -2.10 -31.89
CA VAL A 38 46.50 -1.93 -33.25
C VAL A 38 46.04 -3.28 -33.89
N LYS A 39 46.49 -4.44 -33.39
CA LYS A 39 46.13 -5.76 -33.93
C LYS A 39 45.25 -6.60 -33.00
N VAL A 40 45.36 -6.46 -31.67
CA VAL A 40 44.57 -7.23 -30.70
C VAL A 40 43.08 -6.89 -30.80
N ASP A 41 42.72 -5.62 -30.96
CA ASP A 41 41.32 -5.15 -31.05
C ASP A 41 40.57 -5.68 -32.28
N LYS A 42 41.30 -6.18 -33.30
CA LYS A 42 40.69 -6.79 -34.50
C LYS A 42 40.37 -8.28 -34.32
N VAL A 43 40.91 -8.90 -33.27
CA VAL A 43 40.80 -10.35 -33.02
C VAL A 43 40.07 -10.64 -31.70
N ILE A 44 40.24 -9.80 -30.67
CA ILE A 44 39.65 -9.97 -29.34
C ILE A 44 38.55 -8.94 -29.12
N ASP A 45 37.32 -9.41 -28.91
CA ASP A 45 36.13 -8.56 -28.81
C ASP A 45 36.01 -7.84 -27.47
N LYS A 46 36.44 -8.49 -26.38
CA LYS A 46 36.45 -7.93 -25.01
C LYS A 46 37.80 -8.24 -24.35
N PRO A 47 38.79 -7.34 -24.41
CA PRO A 47 40.06 -7.50 -23.71
C PRO A 47 39.83 -7.64 -22.20
N MET A 48 40.61 -8.48 -21.53
CA MET A 48 40.56 -8.69 -20.09
C MET A 48 41.92 -9.16 -19.57
N ASP A 49 42.27 -8.75 -18.35
CA ASP A 49 43.53 -9.08 -17.67
C ASP A 49 43.31 -9.10 -16.15
N PHE A 50 44.25 -9.68 -15.40
CA PHE A 50 44.09 -9.84 -13.95
C PHE A 50 44.17 -8.53 -13.16
N SER A 51 44.86 -7.51 -13.68
CA SER A 51 44.87 -6.18 -13.04
C SER A 51 43.51 -5.50 -13.16
N THR A 52 42.85 -5.62 -14.33
CA THR A 52 41.49 -5.15 -14.54
C THR A 52 40.50 -5.85 -13.60
N ILE A 53 40.58 -7.19 -13.49
CA ILE A 53 39.75 -7.96 -12.56
C ILE A 53 39.97 -7.50 -11.11
N LYS A 54 41.23 -7.35 -10.68
CA LYS A 54 41.55 -6.89 -9.33
C LYS A 54 40.97 -5.50 -9.04
N ASN A 55 41.19 -4.54 -9.94
CA ASN A 55 40.69 -3.18 -9.78
C ASN A 55 39.16 -3.14 -9.68
N GLN A 56 38.46 -3.99 -10.44
CA GLN A 56 37.01 -4.07 -10.40
C GLN A 56 36.47 -4.81 -9.16
N MET A 57 37.24 -5.73 -8.58
CA MET A 57 36.92 -6.32 -7.27
C MET A 57 37.04 -5.30 -6.14
N GLU A 58 38.05 -4.42 -6.20
CA GLU A 58 38.35 -3.41 -5.18
C GLU A 58 37.54 -2.10 -5.34
N ALA A 59 36.70 -2.01 -6.37
CA ALA A 59 35.91 -0.80 -6.68
C ALA A 59 34.86 -0.51 -5.59
N LYS A 60 34.89 0.72 -5.05
CA LYS A 60 34.02 1.16 -3.92
C LYS A 60 32.83 2.00 -4.33
N ASP A 61 32.75 2.39 -5.60
CA ASP A 61 31.73 3.29 -6.16
C ASP A 61 30.47 2.53 -6.66
N GLY A 62 30.41 1.22 -6.45
CA GLY A 62 29.32 0.36 -6.91
C GLY A 62 29.42 -0.06 -8.39
N THR A 63 30.52 0.27 -9.08
CA THR A 63 30.81 -0.22 -10.45
C THR A 63 31.53 -1.57 -10.48
N GLY A 64 31.92 -2.07 -9.31
CA GLY A 64 32.55 -3.36 -9.12
C GLY A 64 31.65 -4.55 -9.44
N TYR A 65 32.22 -5.75 -9.31
CA TYR A 65 31.46 -6.99 -9.48
C TYR A 65 30.30 -7.09 -8.49
N LYS A 66 29.19 -7.69 -8.93
CA LYS A 66 28.00 -7.91 -8.09
C LYS A 66 28.04 -9.25 -7.37
N ASN A 67 28.67 -10.23 -7.99
CA ASN A 67 28.80 -11.57 -7.45
C ASN A 67 30.09 -12.24 -7.94
N VAL A 68 30.44 -13.32 -7.28
CA VAL A 68 31.64 -14.11 -7.56
C VAL A 68 31.63 -14.70 -8.97
N ARG A 69 30.46 -15.01 -9.53
CA ARG A 69 30.35 -15.64 -10.85
C ARG A 69 30.80 -14.70 -11.97
N GLU A 70 30.57 -13.40 -11.81
CA GLU A 70 31.07 -12.38 -12.74
C GLU A 70 32.61 -12.33 -12.76
N ILE A 71 33.25 -12.39 -11.59
CA ILE A 71 34.71 -12.49 -11.48
C ILE A 71 35.21 -13.72 -12.23
N CYS A 72 34.59 -14.88 -11.99
CA CYS A 72 34.97 -16.13 -12.66
C CYS A 72 34.74 -16.09 -14.17
N ALA A 73 33.72 -15.37 -14.64
CA ALA A 73 33.47 -15.19 -16.06
C ALA A 73 34.61 -14.40 -16.73
N ASP A 74 35.10 -13.35 -16.07
CA ASP A 74 36.20 -12.54 -16.59
C ASP A 74 37.57 -13.23 -16.44
N VAL A 75 37.79 -14.07 -15.41
CA VAL A 75 38.97 -14.95 -15.35
C VAL A 75 39.01 -15.92 -16.53
N ARG A 76 37.87 -16.56 -16.86
CA ARG A 76 37.77 -17.43 -18.05
C ARG A 76 38.04 -16.64 -19.32
N LEU A 77 37.61 -15.38 -19.38
CA LEU A 77 37.80 -14.51 -20.53
C LEU A 77 39.28 -14.19 -20.75
N VAL A 78 40.08 -13.96 -19.71
CA VAL A 78 41.55 -13.79 -19.82
C VAL A 78 42.16 -14.97 -20.59
N PHE A 79 41.90 -16.19 -20.13
CA PHE A 79 42.47 -17.39 -20.77
C PHE A 79 41.91 -17.67 -22.16
N LYS A 80 40.60 -17.46 -22.37
CA LYS A 80 39.97 -17.62 -23.69
C LYS A 80 40.53 -16.64 -24.71
N ASN A 81 40.74 -15.39 -24.32
CA ASN A 81 41.35 -14.38 -25.19
C ASN A 81 42.78 -14.75 -25.54
N ALA A 82 43.56 -15.22 -24.57
CA ALA A 82 44.92 -15.68 -24.82
C ALA A 82 44.96 -16.85 -25.81
N MET A 83 44.08 -17.85 -25.66
CA MET A 83 43.99 -18.97 -26.59
C MET A 83 43.46 -18.55 -27.97
N LYS A 84 42.57 -17.54 -28.05
CA LYS A 84 42.01 -17.02 -29.31
C LYS A 84 43.07 -16.24 -30.11
N TYR A 85 43.93 -15.49 -29.43
CA TYR A 85 44.94 -14.65 -30.08
C TYR A 85 46.20 -15.43 -30.47
N ASN A 86 46.62 -16.38 -29.63
CA ASN A 86 47.88 -17.09 -29.80
C ASN A 86 47.69 -18.46 -30.46
N ASP A 87 48.64 -18.84 -31.33
CA ASP A 87 48.67 -20.14 -32.01
C ASP A 87 48.63 -21.30 -31.01
N GLU A 88 47.94 -22.40 -31.35
CA GLU A 88 47.76 -23.55 -30.44
C GLU A 88 49.06 -24.21 -30.01
N ARG A 89 50.15 -24.06 -30.78
CA ARG A 89 51.48 -24.60 -30.46
C ARG A 89 52.33 -23.64 -29.65
N SER A 90 51.88 -22.40 -29.43
CA SER A 90 52.60 -21.42 -28.63
C SER A 90 52.51 -21.75 -27.14
N ASP A 91 53.58 -21.43 -26.41
CA ASP A 91 53.65 -21.65 -24.96
C ASP A 91 52.54 -20.88 -24.22
N VAL A 92 52.19 -19.68 -24.70
CA VAL A 92 51.10 -18.86 -24.13
C VAL A 92 49.73 -19.55 -24.26
N HIS A 93 49.45 -20.17 -25.41
CA HIS A 93 48.21 -20.93 -25.59
C HIS A 93 48.16 -22.17 -24.67
N VAL A 94 49.24 -22.95 -24.64
CA VAL A 94 49.34 -24.16 -23.81
C VAL A 94 49.20 -23.82 -22.32
N MET A 95 49.85 -22.74 -21.88
CA MET A 95 49.76 -22.23 -20.51
C MET A 95 48.35 -21.74 -20.18
N ALA A 96 47.72 -20.94 -21.04
CA ALA A 96 46.35 -20.46 -20.83
C ALA A 96 45.34 -21.61 -20.70
N LYS A 97 45.48 -22.65 -21.54
CA LYS A 97 44.67 -23.88 -21.46
C LYS A 97 44.88 -24.63 -20.14
N THR A 98 46.12 -24.74 -19.69
CA THR A 98 46.48 -25.43 -18.44
C THR A 98 45.98 -24.68 -17.20
N LEU A 99 46.17 -23.35 -17.16
CA LEU A 99 45.70 -22.51 -16.07
C LEU A 99 44.17 -22.47 -16.00
N LEU A 100 43.48 -22.42 -17.14
CA LEU A 100 42.02 -22.53 -17.18
C LEU A 100 41.54 -23.86 -16.58
N ALA A 101 42.17 -24.99 -16.91
CA ALA A 101 41.80 -26.29 -16.35
C ALA A 101 41.96 -26.34 -14.81
N LYS A 102 43.09 -25.84 -14.28
CA LYS A 102 43.32 -25.74 -12.83
C LYS A 102 42.32 -24.81 -12.14
N PHE A 103 42.00 -23.68 -12.79
CA PHE A 103 41.00 -22.75 -12.30
C PHE A 103 39.62 -23.42 -12.20
N GLU A 104 39.18 -24.15 -13.22
CA GLU A 104 37.89 -24.86 -13.19
C GLU A 104 37.85 -25.94 -12.10
N GLU A 105 38.94 -26.68 -11.89
CA GLU A 105 39.04 -27.66 -10.79
C GLU A 105 38.84 -27.01 -9.42
N LYS A 106 39.56 -25.93 -9.14
CA LYS A 106 39.39 -25.17 -7.89
C LYS A 106 38.01 -24.53 -7.80
N TRP A 107 37.48 -24.01 -8.90
CA TRP A 107 36.15 -23.42 -8.96
C TRP A 107 35.06 -24.43 -8.59
N LEU A 108 35.14 -25.67 -9.08
CA LEU A 108 34.21 -26.75 -8.72
C LEU A 108 34.21 -27.01 -7.21
N GLN A 109 35.36 -26.91 -6.53
CA GLN A 109 35.45 -27.06 -5.08
C GLN A 109 34.82 -25.87 -4.32
N LEU A 110 34.77 -24.69 -4.94
CA LEU A 110 34.17 -23.48 -4.36
C LEU A 110 32.66 -23.37 -4.61
N LEU A 111 32.13 -24.01 -5.66
CA LEU A 111 30.71 -23.95 -6.03
C LEU A 111 29.72 -24.22 -4.88
N PRO A 112 29.92 -25.22 -4.00
CA PRO A 112 29.02 -25.44 -2.88
C PRO A 112 28.95 -24.24 -1.93
N LYS A 113 30.10 -23.63 -1.63
CA LYS A 113 30.17 -22.45 -0.74
C LYS A 113 29.54 -21.22 -1.37
N VAL A 114 29.76 -21.01 -2.67
CA VAL A 114 29.12 -19.92 -3.42
C VAL A 114 27.61 -20.07 -3.40
N THR A 115 27.11 -21.27 -3.66
CA THR A 115 25.67 -21.56 -3.70
C THR A 115 25.03 -21.38 -2.32
N GLU A 116 25.71 -21.80 -1.25
CA GLU A 116 25.23 -21.63 0.11
C GLU A 116 25.19 -20.15 0.51
N GLU A 117 26.22 -19.38 0.16
CA GLU A 117 26.28 -17.95 0.41
C GLU A 117 25.17 -17.19 -0.35
N GLU A 118 24.94 -17.52 -1.62
CA GLU A 118 23.86 -16.96 -2.43
C GLU A 118 22.50 -17.18 -1.76
N LYS A 119 22.21 -18.42 -1.33
CA LYS A 119 20.98 -18.74 -0.60
C LYS A 119 20.85 -18.00 0.72
N ARG A 120 21.94 -17.87 1.47
CA ARG A 120 21.94 -17.14 2.75
C ARG A 120 21.54 -15.67 2.54
N LEU A 121 22.12 -15.04 1.51
CA LEU A 121 21.80 -13.65 1.17
C LEU A 121 20.35 -13.50 0.70
N GLU A 122 19.84 -14.44 -0.09
CA GLU A 122 18.42 -14.45 -0.50
C GLU A 122 17.47 -14.55 0.71
N VAL A 123 17.79 -15.42 1.67
CA VAL A 123 17.00 -15.56 2.91
C VAL A 123 17.07 -14.28 3.75
N GLU A 124 18.26 -13.72 3.96
CA GLU A 124 18.44 -12.48 4.72
C GLU A 124 17.68 -11.31 4.08
N GLU A 125 17.74 -11.18 2.75
CA GLU A 125 16.99 -10.16 2.02
C GLU A 125 15.48 -10.35 2.18
N ALA A 126 14.98 -11.58 2.03
CA ALA A 126 13.57 -11.90 2.22
C ALA A 126 13.09 -11.62 3.66
N GLU A 127 13.91 -11.94 4.67
CA GLU A 127 13.63 -11.64 6.08
C GLU A 127 13.60 -10.13 6.34
N ALA A 128 14.54 -9.38 5.76
CA ALA A 128 14.56 -7.93 5.87
C ALA A 128 13.32 -7.29 5.22
N GLN A 129 12.93 -7.76 4.03
CA GLN A 129 11.71 -7.31 3.35
C GLN A 129 10.45 -7.63 4.18
N LEU A 130 10.36 -8.84 4.74
CA LEU A 130 9.23 -9.24 5.59
C LEU A 130 9.16 -8.37 6.86
N LYS A 131 10.30 -8.10 7.49
CA LYS A 131 10.38 -7.26 8.69
C LYS A 131 9.92 -5.83 8.40
N MET A 132 10.29 -5.28 7.24
CA MET A 132 9.85 -3.97 6.79
C MET A 132 8.32 -3.94 6.59
N GLN A 133 7.75 -4.94 5.90
CA GLN A 133 6.30 -5.05 5.71
C GLN A 133 5.54 -5.15 7.03
N LEU A 134 6.04 -5.95 7.97
CA LEU A 134 5.43 -6.10 9.29
C LEU A 134 5.44 -4.78 10.08
N ALA A 135 6.53 -4.02 9.99
CA ALA A 135 6.64 -2.71 10.64
C ALA A 135 5.65 -1.70 10.03
N GLU A 136 5.51 -1.67 8.71
CA GLU A 136 4.51 -0.85 8.04
C GLU A 136 3.08 -1.23 8.42
N GLU A 137 2.77 -2.53 8.45
CA GLU A 137 1.46 -3.02 8.85
C GLU A 137 1.13 -2.63 10.30
N ALA A 138 2.09 -2.80 11.22
CA ALA A 138 1.93 -2.39 12.61
C ALA A 138 1.69 -0.88 12.74
N ALA A 139 2.40 -0.05 11.96
CA ALA A 139 2.20 1.39 11.92
C ALA A 139 0.79 1.76 11.41
N ARG A 140 0.33 1.12 10.32
CA ARG A 140 -1.02 1.32 9.78
C ARG A 140 -2.09 0.88 10.78
N ALA A 141 -1.92 -0.26 11.43
CA ALA A 141 -2.84 -0.76 12.45
C ALA A 141 -2.88 0.15 13.69
N LYS A 142 -1.78 0.82 14.04
CA LYS A 142 -1.78 1.86 15.08
C LYS A 142 -2.62 3.07 14.66
N MET A 143 -2.37 3.62 13.47
CA MET A 143 -3.15 4.77 12.97
C MET A 143 -4.65 4.46 12.89
N ALA A 144 -5.02 3.25 12.45
CA ALA A 144 -6.41 2.83 12.39
C ALA A 144 -7.08 2.79 13.78
N ARG A 145 -6.35 2.35 14.81
CA ARG A 145 -6.84 2.38 16.20
C ARG A 145 -6.99 3.80 16.72
N ASP A 146 -5.99 4.66 16.47
CA ASP A 146 -6.02 6.04 16.92
C ASP A 146 -7.21 6.79 16.30
N LEU A 147 -7.43 6.64 14.99
CA LEU A 147 -8.60 7.22 14.30
C LEU A 147 -9.93 6.65 14.81
N SER A 148 -9.99 5.36 15.13
CA SER A 148 -11.19 4.75 15.69
C SER A 148 -11.52 5.32 17.07
N ASN A 149 -10.51 5.62 17.89
CA ASN A 149 -10.70 6.26 19.19
C ASN A 149 -11.18 7.70 19.02
N GLU A 150 -10.55 8.48 18.14
CA GLU A 150 -11.01 9.86 17.85
C GLU A 150 -12.46 9.89 17.37
N LEU A 151 -12.86 8.95 16.51
CA LEU A 151 -14.24 8.85 16.05
C LEU A 151 -15.21 8.52 17.19
N TYR A 152 -14.79 7.69 18.14
CA TYR A 152 -15.58 7.36 19.32
C TYR A 152 -15.75 8.58 20.24
N GLU A 153 -14.68 9.35 20.47
CA GLU A 153 -14.74 10.59 21.24
C GLU A 153 -15.67 11.62 20.59
N VAL A 154 -15.63 11.76 19.27
CA VAL A 154 -16.57 12.64 18.55
C VAL A 154 -18.01 12.17 18.69
N ASP A 155 -18.27 10.86 18.61
CA ASP A 155 -19.61 10.27 18.79
C ASP A 155 -20.16 10.56 20.19
N MET A 156 -19.32 10.44 21.22
CA MET A 156 -19.68 10.77 22.60
C MET A 156 -20.02 12.25 22.78
N HIS A 157 -19.21 13.17 22.25
CA HIS A 157 -19.51 14.60 22.31
C HIS A 157 -20.80 14.97 21.55
N LEU A 158 -21.08 14.30 20.43
CA LEU A 158 -22.32 14.52 19.68
C LEU A 158 -23.56 14.10 20.48
N GLU A 159 -23.47 12.98 21.21
CA GLU A 159 -24.59 12.56 22.06
C GLU A 159 -24.77 13.50 23.26
N GLU A 160 -23.69 13.99 23.88
CA GLU A 160 -23.78 14.99 24.95
C GLU A 160 -24.42 16.30 24.46
N LEU A 161 -24.01 16.80 23.29
CA LEU A 161 -24.63 17.97 22.68
C LEU A 161 -26.11 17.73 22.36
N ARG A 162 -26.45 16.53 21.86
CA ARG A 162 -27.83 16.13 21.58
C ARG A 162 -28.65 16.16 22.87
N GLU A 163 -28.17 15.57 23.96
CA GLU A 163 -28.82 15.61 25.26
C GLU A 163 -28.96 17.04 25.78
N MET A 164 -27.91 17.87 25.66
CA MET A 164 -27.93 19.26 26.10
C MET A 164 -28.99 20.09 25.35
N VAL A 165 -29.11 19.89 24.03
CA VAL A 165 -30.15 20.54 23.22
C VAL A 165 -31.53 20.07 23.66
N VAL A 166 -31.73 18.77 23.86
CA VAL A 166 -33.01 18.21 24.33
C VAL A 166 -33.38 18.76 25.71
N GLN A 167 -32.43 18.88 26.63
CA GLN A 167 -32.66 19.40 27.99
C GLN A 167 -33.02 20.89 27.99
N LYS A 168 -32.51 21.68 27.02
CA LYS A 168 -32.85 23.10 26.86
C LYS A 168 -34.17 23.33 26.14
N CYS A 169 -34.77 22.30 25.52
CA CYS A 169 -36.10 22.41 24.92
C CYS A 169 -37.16 22.53 26.02
N ARG A 170 -37.85 23.68 26.07
CA ARG A 170 -39.08 23.86 26.86
C ARG A 170 -40.11 22.81 26.44
N LYS A 171 -40.92 22.31 27.39
CA LYS A 171 -42.07 21.47 27.08
C LYS A 171 -43.07 22.20 26.17
N MET A 172 -43.51 21.54 25.11
CA MET A 172 -44.54 22.10 24.24
C MET A 172 -45.89 22.11 24.98
N SER A 173 -46.55 23.27 25.02
CA SER A 173 -47.87 23.38 25.65
C SER A 173 -48.95 22.63 24.87
N THR A 174 -50.04 22.27 25.54
CA THR A 174 -51.20 21.60 24.92
C THR A 174 -51.76 22.38 23.74
N GLU A 175 -51.78 23.72 23.82
CA GLU A 175 -52.24 24.56 22.71
C GLU A 175 -51.28 24.51 21.51
N GLU A 176 -49.97 24.43 21.75
CA GLU A 176 -48.98 24.29 20.68
C GLU A 176 -49.04 22.90 20.04
N LYS A 177 -49.26 21.84 20.84
CA LYS A 177 -49.50 20.47 20.35
C LYS A 177 -50.76 20.39 19.49
N ARG A 178 -51.86 21.02 19.93
CA ARG A 178 -53.12 21.10 19.18
C ARG A 178 -52.93 21.81 17.84
N LYS A 179 -52.22 22.95 17.83
CA LYS A 179 -51.89 23.68 16.59
C LYS A 179 -51.04 22.83 15.64
N LEU A 180 -50.08 22.07 16.18
CA LEU A 180 -49.26 21.16 15.38
C LEU A 180 -50.09 20.05 14.73
N GLY A 181 -50.99 19.42 15.48
CA GLY A 181 -51.92 18.41 14.94
C GLY A 181 -52.76 18.95 13.79
N VAL A 182 -53.32 20.15 13.94
CA VAL A 182 -54.08 20.82 12.88
C VAL A 182 -53.19 21.21 11.68
N ALA A 183 -51.92 21.55 11.92
CA ALA A 183 -51.01 21.89 10.84
C ALA A 183 -50.59 20.67 10.01
N LEU A 184 -50.47 19.49 10.62
CA LEU A 184 -50.16 18.23 9.93
C LEU A 184 -51.21 17.86 8.89
N THR A 185 -52.50 18.11 9.15
CA THR A 185 -53.58 17.83 8.19
C THR A 185 -53.56 18.74 6.96
N ARG A 186 -52.73 19.78 6.97
CA ARG A 186 -52.60 20.76 5.88
C ARG A 186 -51.39 20.52 4.99
N LEU A 187 -50.56 19.53 5.31
CA LEU A 187 -49.39 19.18 4.50
C LEU A 187 -49.77 18.48 3.20
N SER A 188 -48.91 18.61 2.19
CA SER A 188 -48.93 17.74 1.02
C SER A 188 -48.62 16.29 1.42
N PRO A 189 -49.04 15.30 0.61
CA PRO A 189 -48.74 13.90 0.86
C PRO A 189 -47.23 13.63 1.05
N GLU A 190 -46.38 14.24 0.23
CA GLU A 190 -44.92 14.05 0.29
C GLU A 190 -44.30 14.61 1.57
N ASP A 191 -44.77 15.77 2.05
CA ASP A 191 -44.25 16.36 3.28
C ASP A 191 -44.85 15.68 4.51
N LEU A 192 -46.07 15.15 4.42
CA LEU A 192 -46.65 14.32 5.48
C LEU A 192 -45.84 13.04 5.68
N THR A 193 -45.43 12.34 4.62
CA THR A 193 -44.56 11.17 4.74
C THR A 193 -43.24 11.51 5.44
N LYS A 194 -42.59 12.61 5.06
CA LYS A 194 -41.36 13.07 5.73
C LYS A 194 -41.59 13.43 7.20
N ALA A 195 -42.75 14.01 7.52
CA ALA A 195 -43.13 14.34 8.90
C ALA A 195 -43.31 13.06 9.75
N LEU A 196 -43.93 12.01 9.17
CA LEU A 196 -44.08 10.71 9.82
C LEU A 196 -42.74 9.97 9.98
N ASP A 197 -41.81 10.13 9.03
CA ASP A 197 -40.44 9.60 9.16
C ASP A 197 -39.68 10.22 10.35
N ILE A 198 -39.93 11.50 10.67
CA ILE A 198 -39.35 12.16 11.87
C ILE A 198 -39.83 11.46 13.15
N VAL A 199 -41.09 11.00 13.18
CA VAL A 199 -41.65 10.25 14.31
C VAL A 199 -41.06 8.85 14.39
N ALA A 200 -40.97 8.13 13.25
CA ALA A 200 -40.41 6.79 13.18
C ALA A 200 -38.94 6.73 13.64
N GLN A 201 -38.15 7.78 13.42
CA GLN A 201 -36.75 7.86 13.84
C GLN A 201 -36.53 7.68 15.36
N ASN A 202 -37.49 8.11 16.19
CA ASN A 202 -37.42 7.97 17.65
C ASN A 202 -38.44 6.96 18.20
N ASN A 203 -39.25 6.33 17.34
CA ASN A 203 -40.23 5.31 17.70
C ASN A 203 -40.11 4.10 16.76
N PRO A 204 -39.24 3.12 17.07
CA PRO A 204 -38.96 1.97 16.20
C PRO A 204 -40.18 1.07 15.92
N GLY A 205 -41.24 1.17 16.73
CA GLY A 205 -42.50 0.43 16.54
C GLY A 205 -43.53 1.13 15.65
N PHE A 206 -43.26 2.38 15.23
CA PHE A 206 -44.19 3.18 14.44
C PHE A 206 -44.08 2.87 12.94
N GLN A 207 -45.20 2.48 12.33
CA GLN A 207 -45.27 2.13 10.90
C GLN A 207 -45.67 3.35 10.07
N ALA A 208 -44.71 4.22 9.76
CA ALA A 208 -44.94 5.47 9.02
C ALA A 208 -45.45 5.30 7.57
N THR A 209 -45.38 4.08 7.02
CA THR A 209 -45.73 3.77 5.62
C THR A 209 -47.06 3.04 5.45
N ALA A 210 -47.80 2.80 6.54
CA ALA A 210 -49.12 2.18 6.45
C ALA A 210 -50.16 3.16 5.86
N ASP A 211 -51.21 2.61 5.23
CA ASP A 211 -52.28 3.39 4.59
C ASP A 211 -53.09 4.21 5.60
N GLU A 212 -53.17 3.75 6.85
CA GLU A 212 -53.76 4.46 7.98
C GLU A 212 -52.81 4.38 9.18
N VAL A 213 -52.46 5.53 9.74
CA VAL A 213 -51.49 5.66 10.84
C VAL A 213 -52.10 6.52 11.93
N ASP A 214 -52.20 5.97 13.13
CA ASP A 214 -52.60 6.71 14.32
C ASP A 214 -51.38 7.34 15.00
N LEU A 215 -51.39 8.67 15.12
CA LEU A 215 -50.30 9.44 15.72
C LEU A 215 -50.79 10.13 16.99
N ASP A 216 -50.43 9.55 18.14
CA ASP A 216 -50.62 10.20 19.44
C ASP A 216 -49.54 11.27 19.66
N ILE A 217 -49.92 12.55 19.51
CA ILE A 217 -49.04 13.71 19.72
C ILE A 217 -48.63 13.84 21.20
N ASP A 218 -49.45 13.39 22.14
CA ASP A 218 -49.16 13.53 23.58
C ASP A 218 -48.17 12.49 24.09
N ALA A 219 -48.09 11.33 23.45
CA ALA A 219 -47.11 10.28 23.76
C ALA A 219 -45.71 10.49 23.15
N GLN A 220 -45.52 11.48 22.26
CA GLN A 220 -44.22 11.73 21.62
C GLN A 220 -43.23 12.47 22.53
N THR A 221 -41.93 12.19 22.33
CA THR A 221 -40.87 12.91 23.04
C THR A 221 -40.81 14.39 22.62
N GLU A 222 -40.44 15.26 23.56
CA GLU A 222 -40.34 16.72 23.31
C GLU A 222 -39.43 17.04 22.10
N SER A 223 -38.34 16.30 21.91
CA SER A 223 -37.44 16.47 20.78
C SER A 223 -38.10 16.15 19.43
N THR A 224 -38.90 15.08 19.36
CA THR A 224 -39.67 14.70 18.17
C THR A 224 -40.72 15.76 17.86
N LEU A 225 -41.43 16.19 18.91
CA LEU A 225 -42.46 17.22 18.86
C LEU A 225 -41.95 18.57 18.33
N TRP A 226 -40.79 19.05 18.80
CA TRP A 226 -40.19 20.28 18.29
C TRP A 226 -39.66 20.14 16.87
N ARG A 227 -39.00 19.02 16.53
CA ARG A 227 -38.56 18.73 15.15
C ARG A 227 -39.75 18.74 14.19
N LEU A 228 -40.84 18.09 14.57
CA LEU A 228 -42.08 18.05 13.81
C LEU A 228 -42.66 19.46 13.62
N LYS A 229 -42.71 20.27 14.68
CA LYS A 229 -43.20 21.65 14.62
C LYS A 229 -42.42 22.53 13.64
N PHE A 230 -41.09 22.49 13.69
CA PHE A 230 -40.26 23.29 12.77
C PHE A 230 -40.37 22.82 11.33
N PHE A 231 -40.37 21.49 11.12
CA PHE A 231 -40.56 20.92 9.80
C PHE A 231 -41.92 21.29 9.19
N VAL A 232 -43.01 21.10 9.94
CA VAL A 232 -44.38 21.41 9.50
C VAL A 232 -44.53 22.89 9.18
N LYS A 233 -43.94 23.76 10.01
CA LYS A 233 -43.94 25.21 9.76
C LYS A 233 -43.25 25.55 8.44
N ASP A 234 -42.04 25.04 8.22
CA ASP A 234 -41.25 25.32 7.00
C ASP A 234 -41.95 24.77 5.74
N ALA A 235 -42.47 23.55 5.80
CA ALA A 235 -43.21 22.92 4.71
C ALA A 235 -44.47 23.74 4.30
N ILE A 236 -45.24 24.21 5.28
CA ILE A 236 -46.43 25.05 5.01
C ILE A 236 -46.02 26.42 4.43
N GLU A 237 -44.93 27.03 4.91
CA GLU A 237 -44.43 28.30 4.36
C GLU A 237 -43.96 28.16 2.91
N VAL A 238 -43.32 27.04 2.56
CA VAL A 238 -42.90 26.72 1.18
C VAL A 238 -44.10 26.46 0.27
N GLN A 239 -45.13 25.76 0.76
CA GLN A 239 -46.39 25.52 0.03
C GLN A 239 -47.18 26.82 -0.20
N GLY A 240 -47.19 27.72 0.79
CA GLY A 240 -47.83 29.05 0.68
C GLY A 240 -47.13 29.98 -0.31
N LYS A 241 -45.80 29.91 -0.43
CA LYS A 241 -45.03 30.69 -1.42
C LYS A 241 -45.18 30.14 -2.84
N SER A 242 -45.33 28.81 -2.98
CA SER A 242 -45.52 28.14 -4.27
C SER A 242 -46.91 28.38 -4.87
N SER A 243 -47.92 28.62 -4.03
CA SER A 243 -49.30 28.93 -4.45
C SER A 243 -49.54 30.42 -4.77
N ALA A 244 -48.67 31.33 -4.30
CA ALA A 244 -48.74 32.76 -4.59
C ALA A 244 -48.06 33.19 -5.92
N SER A 245 -47.36 32.28 -6.61
CA SER A 245 -46.55 32.58 -7.81
C SER A 245 -47.11 31.97 -9.11
N MET A 246 -48.43 31.86 -9.25
CA MET A 246 -49.09 31.54 -10.52
C MET A 246 -49.91 32.75 -11.02
N GLY A 247 -49.21 33.71 -11.63
CA GLY A 247 -49.84 34.89 -12.22
C GLY A 247 -48.82 35.85 -12.85
N GLY A 248 -48.16 35.43 -13.93
CA GLY A 248 -47.28 36.32 -14.71
C GLY A 248 -46.31 35.59 -15.63
N ASN A 249 -46.69 35.47 -16.91
CA ASN A 249 -45.89 34.93 -18.00
C ASN A 249 -44.91 35.99 -18.56
N THR A 250 -43.61 35.67 -18.67
CA THR A 250 -42.77 36.08 -19.82
C THR A 250 -41.59 35.11 -20.00
N ASN A 251 -41.31 34.83 -21.26
CA ASN A 251 -40.46 33.77 -21.79
C ASN A 251 -39.02 34.26 -22.05
N THR A 252 -38.08 33.32 -21.88
CA THR A 252 -36.79 33.09 -22.57
C THR A 252 -35.51 33.94 -22.37
N ASN A 253 -34.49 33.19 -21.92
CA ASN A 253 -33.05 33.17 -22.25
C ASN A 253 -32.16 34.32 -21.73
N THR A 254 -31.09 34.07 -20.96
CA THR A 254 -29.94 33.19 -21.25
C THR A 254 -29.12 32.79 -20.00
N ASN A 255 -28.74 31.50 -19.90
CA ASN A 255 -27.43 30.89 -19.52
C ASN A 255 -26.36 31.75 -18.80
N ASN A 256 -25.52 31.30 -17.85
CA ASN A 256 -25.14 30.04 -17.19
C ASN A 256 -24.09 30.49 -16.12
N HIS A 257 -24.05 30.06 -14.86
CA HIS A 257 -23.36 28.86 -14.39
C HIS A 257 -23.58 28.75 -12.88
N ASN A 258 -24.12 27.62 -12.40
CA ASN A 258 -23.92 27.22 -11.00
C ASN A 258 -23.82 25.69 -10.91
N SER A 259 -22.64 25.23 -10.48
CA SER A 259 -22.32 23.83 -10.21
C SER A 259 -22.93 23.45 -8.87
N GLY A 260 -24.08 22.78 -8.90
CA GLY A 260 -24.83 22.35 -7.72
C GLY A 260 -24.24 21.11 -7.06
N ASN A 261 -23.87 21.27 -5.78
CA ASN A 261 -23.67 20.19 -4.81
C ASN A 261 -24.95 19.36 -4.67
N LYS A 262 -24.94 18.13 -5.21
CA LYS A 262 -25.91 17.07 -4.93
C LYS A 262 -25.20 15.91 -4.26
N THR A 263 -25.18 15.87 -2.94
CA THR A 263 -24.99 14.65 -2.13
C THR A 263 -25.06 15.06 -0.67
N ASN A 264 -26.14 14.77 0.06
CA ASN A 264 -26.07 14.77 1.54
C ASN A 264 -27.18 14.03 2.32
N ASN A 265 -28.02 13.20 1.69
CA ASN A 265 -29.04 12.43 2.44
C ASN A 265 -28.84 10.90 2.47
N ASN A 266 -27.84 10.36 1.75
CA ASN A 266 -27.57 8.91 1.73
C ASN A 266 -26.39 8.47 2.62
N LEU A 267 -25.69 9.39 3.29
CA LEU A 267 -24.45 9.08 4.02
C LEU A 267 -24.69 8.62 5.47
N THR A 268 -25.80 9.03 6.09
CA THR A 268 -26.12 8.78 7.50
C THR A 268 -26.68 7.37 7.76
N ASN A 269 -27.47 6.83 6.84
CA ASN A 269 -27.98 5.46 6.95
C ASN A 269 -26.91 4.39 6.60
N ALA A 270 -25.97 4.72 5.71
CA ALA A 270 -24.86 3.84 5.35
C ALA A 270 -23.79 3.74 6.45
N THR A 271 -23.55 4.82 7.19
CA THR A 271 -22.59 4.86 8.30
C THR A 271 -23.09 4.09 9.52
N ASN A 272 -24.39 4.18 9.86
CA ASN A 272 -24.97 3.41 10.96
C ASN A 272 -25.06 1.90 10.68
N LYS A 273 -25.32 1.52 9.42
CA LYS A 273 -25.27 0.12 8.98
C LYS A 273 -23.83 -0.43 8.99
N ARG A 274 -22.85 0.33 8.48
CA ARG A 274 -21.42 -0.03 8.54
C ARG A 274 -20.87 -0.10 9.97
N LYS A 275 -21.27 0.81 10.88
CA LYS A 275 -20.87 0.78 12.30
C LYS A 275 -21.28 -0.55 12.98
N ARG A 276 -22.51 -1.03 12.73
CA ARG A 276 -22.98 -2.34 13.26
C ARG A 276 -22.24 -3.52 12.65
N GLU A 277 -22.03 -3.53 11.34
CA GLU A 277 -21.35 -4.62 10.64
C GLU A 277 -19.86 -4.76 11.03
N ILE A 278 -19.17 -3.65 11.27
CA ILE A 278 -17.75 -3.65 11.70
C ILE A 278 -17.63 -4.12 13.15
N SER A 279 -18.51 -3.66 14.05
CA SER A 279 -18.55 -4.12 15.44
C SER A 279 -18.80 -5.64 15.54
N ASP A 280 -19.76 -6.16 14.79
CA ASP A 280 -20.06 -7.60 14.77
C ASP A 280 -18.92 -8.44 14.16
N ALA A 281 -18.17 -7.91 13.20
CA ALA A 281 -17.00 -8.58 12.61
C ALA A 281 -15.81 -8.65 13.59
N ILE A 282 -15.58 -7.60 14.38
CA ILE A 282 -14.54 -7.57 15.42
C ILE A 282 -14.87 -8.58 16.54
N VAL A 283 -16.14 -8.68 16.94
CA VAL A 283 -16.58 -9.64 17.96
C VAL A 283 -16.49 -11.09 17.46
N LYS A 284 -16.81 -11.36 16.18
CA LYS A 284 -16.67 -12.69 15.57
C LYS A 284 -15.21 -13.14 15.44
N THR A 285 -14.30 -12.24 15.10
CA THR A 285 -12.86 -12.55 15.00
C THR A 285 -12.21 -12.77 16.37
N ALA A 286 -12.66 -12.06 17.42
CA ALA A 286 -12.25 -12.32 18.81
C ALA A 286 -12.71 -13.70 19.33
N LYS A 287 -13.95 -14.12 19.03
CA LYS A 287 -14.46 -15.46 19.42
C LYS A 287 -13.75 -16.63 18.72
N LYS A 288 -13.22 -16.41 17.52
CA LYS A 288 -12.50 -17.46 16.75
C LYS A 288 -11.06 -17.68 17.24
N LYS A 289 -10.43 -16.68 17.88
CA LYS A 289 -9.09 -16.81 18.49
C LYS A 289 -9.09 -17.53 19.86
N ASN A 290 -10.24 -17.61 20.54
CA ASN A 290 -10.37 -18.29 21.85
C ASN A 290 -10.80 -19.76 21.79
N LYS A 291 -10.89 -20.36 20.58
CA LYS A 291 -11.03 -21.81 20.41
C LYS A 291 -9.82 -22.38 19.68
N LYS A 292 -8.70 -22.52 20.40
CA LYS A 292 -7.68 -23.52 20.03
C LYS A 292 -8.14 -24.88 20.56
N PRO A 293 -8.03 -25.98 19.80
CA PRO A 293 -8.21 -27.31 20.33
C PRO A 293 -7.03 -27.61 21.27
N SER A 294 -7.33 -28.03 22.49
CA SER A 294 -6.34 -28.61 23.41
C SER A 294 -5.76 -29.91 22.81
N PRO A 295 -4.49 -30.25 23.12
CA PRO A 295 -3.78 -31.39 22.54
C PRO A 295 -4.45 -32.74 22.80
#